data_AF-A0A3D5Q2H8-F1
#
_entry.id   AF-A0A3D5Q2H8-F1
#
_cell.length_a   1.000
_cell.length_b   1.000
_cell.length_c   1.000
_cell.angle_alpha   90.00
_cell.angle_beta   90.00
_cell.angle_gamma   90.00
#
_symmetry.space_group_name_H-M   'P 1'
#
loop_
_entity.id
_entity.type
_entity.pdbx_description
1 polymer ?
#
loop_
_entity_poly.entity_id
_entity_poly.type
_entity_poly.pdbx_seq_one_letter_code
_entity_poly.pdbx_strand_id
1 'polypeptide(L)'
;TGGMGAYSPAPVVTREVHQRIMDEVIYPTVNGMAAEGHPYKGFLYAGLMIDANGAPKVIEFNCRFGDPETQPIMCRLESSLILLIEAAQAKALNKVEATWDPRPTLGVVLAAGGYPGDYAKG
;
A
#
# COMPACT_ATOMS: atom_id res chain seq x y z
N THR A 1 -15.43 6.95 4.18
CA THR A 1 -15.10 7.84 3.03
C THR A 1 -14.03 7.13 2.21
N GLY A 2 -14.16 7.06 0.89
CA GLY A 2 -13.25 6.34 -0.02
C GLY A 2 -11.97 7.09 -0.41
N GLY A 3 -11.37 7.86 0.52
CA GLY A 3 -10.17 8.68 0.28
C GLY A 3 -10.39 9.83 -0.72
N MET A 4 -9.85 11.02 -0.46
CA MET A 4 -10.02 12.19 -1.34
C MET A 4 -8.73 12.61 -2.05
N GLY A 5 -7.64 11.90 -1.78
CA GLY A 5 -6.34 12.15 -2.37
C GLY A 5 -5.28 11.38 -1.61
N ALA A 6 -4.15 11.17 -2.26
CA ALA A 6 -3.00 10.49 -1.72
C ALA A 6 -1.73 11.02 -2.40
N TYR A 7 -0.59 10.86 -1.73
CA TYR A 7 0.70 11.22 -2.30
C TYR A 7 1.74 10.15 -1.97
N SER A 8 2.81 10.09 -2.77
CA SER A 8 3.90 9.13 -2.62
C SER A 8 5.24 9.79 -2.95
N PRO A 9 6.32 9.58 -2.16
CA PRO A 9 6.36 8.84 -0.89
C PRO A 9 5.79 9.64 0.29
N ALA A 10 5.42 8.95 1.37
CA ALA A 10 4.97 9.57 2.61
C ALA A 10 6.16 9.82 3.58
N PRO A 11 6.52 11.08 3.91
CA PRO A 11 7.71 11.40 4.70
C PRO A 11 7.61 10.99 6.18
N VAL A 12 6.39 10.69 6.67
CA VAL A 12 6.18 10.12 8.00
C VAL A 12 6.80 8.72 8.14
N VAL A 13 6.97 8.02 7.02
CA VAL A 13 7.63 6.70 6.98
C VAL A 13 9.12 6.90 6.75
N THR A 14 9.84 7.23 7.84
CA THR A 14 11.30 7.26 7.83
C THR A 14 11.86 5.84 7.66
N ARG A 15 13.19 5.70 7.48
CA ARG A 15 13.84 4.39 7.38
C ARG A 15 13.61 3.53 8.63
N GLU A 16 13.65 4.15 9.80
CA GLU A 16 13.44 3.50 11.10
C GLU A 16 11.99 3.06 11.24
N VAL A 17 11.04 3.93 10.90
CA VAL A 17 9.60 3.60 10.90
C VAL A 17 9.32 2.47 9.90
N HIS A 18 9.88 2.54 8.69
CA HIS A 18 9.75 1.47 7.69
C HIS A 18 10.24 0.13 8.22
N GLN A 19 11.42 0.09 8.86
CA GLN A 19 11.94 -1.15 9.42
C GLN A 19 11.01 -1.73 10.50
N ARG A 20 10.49 -0.88 11.40
CA ARG A 20 9.51 -1.29 12.41
C ARG A 20 8.22 -1.81 11.78
N ILE A 21 7.71 -1.17 10.73
CA ILE A 21 6.54 -1.65 9.99
C ILE A 21 6.79 -3.05 9.42
N MET A 22 7.96 -3.29 8.84
CA MET A 22 8.31 -4.59 8.30
C MET A 22 8.39 -5.66 9.40
N ASP A 23 9.09 -5.37 10.49
CA ASP A 23 9.39 -6.33 11.55
C ASP A 23 8.21 -6.59 12.49
N GLU A 24 7.41 -5.56 12.80
CA GLU A 24 6.32 -5.64 13.77
C GLU A 24 4.95 -5.92 13.12
N VAL A 25 4.80 -5.63 11.82
CA VAL A 25 3.51 -5.77 11.11
C VAL A 25 3.60 -6.71 9.91
N ILE A 26 4.38 -6.37 8.87
CA ILE A 26 4.31 -7.05 7.58
C ILE A 26 4.80 -8.50 7.67
N TYR A 27 6.02 -8.73 8.18
CA TYR A 27 6.59 -10.07 8.29
C TYR A 27 5.78 -10.97 9.25
N PRO A 28 5.40 -10.53 10.46
CA PRO A 28 4.55 -11.33 11.33
C PRO A 28 3.22 -11.71 10.69
N THR A 29 2.59 -10.79 9.95
CA THR A 29 1.31 -11.03 9.28
C THR A 29 1.44 -12.12 8.20
N VAL A 30 2.40 -12.00 7.28
CA VAL A 30 2.56 -12.98 6.20
C VAL A 30 3.07 -14.33 6.70
N ASN A 31 3.94 -14.33 7.71
CA ASN A 31 4.46 -15.56 8.31
C ASN A 31 3.40 -16.28 9.14
N GLY A 32 2.57 -15.53 9.88
CA GLY A 32 1.45 -16.09 10.65
C GLY A 32 0.45 -16.81 9.75
N MET A 33 0.00 -16.15 8.68
CA MET A 33 -0.88 -16.77 7.69
C MET A 33 -0.27 -18.02 7.04
N ALA A 34 1.03 -18.02 6.77
CA ALA A 34 1.73 -19.20 6.26
C ALA A 34 1.80 -20.33 7.31
N ALA A 35 2.05 -20.02 8.58
CA ALA A 35 2.10 -20.98 9.67
C ALA A 35 0.74 -21.65 9.94
N GLU A 36 -0.36 -20.92 9.71
CA GLU A 36 -1.73 -21.45 9.76
C GLU A 36 -2.12 -22.28 8.52
N GLY A 37 -1.22 -22.44 7.55
CA GLY A 37 -1.48 -23.20 6.33
C GLY A 37 -2.23 -22.43 5.24
N HIS A 38 -2.40 -21.12 5.41
CA HIS A 38 -3.11 -20.23 4.50
C HIS A 38 -2.18 -19.11 3.97
N PRO A 39 -1.08 -19.43 3.25
CA PRO A 39 -0.11 -18.44 2.83
C PRO A 39 -0.74 -17.37 1.94
N TYR A 40 -0.54 -16.11 2.31
CA TYR A 40 -1.09 -14.97 1.59
C TYR A 40 -0.33 -14.69 0.29
N LYS A 41 -1.08 -14.43 -0.79
CA LYS A 41 -0.51 -14.05 -2.09
C LYS A 41 -1.37 -12.98 -2.73
N GLY A 42 -0.78 -11.81 -2.97
CA GLY A 42 -1.44 -10.67 -3.59
C GLY A 42 -0.95 -9.36 -2.98
N PHE A 43 -1.73 -8.30 -3.17
CA PHE A 43 -1.47 -7.02 -2.52
C PHE A 43 -1.98 -7.08 -1.08
N LEU A 44 -1.10 -6.78 -0.13
CA LEU A 44 -1.46 -6.60 1.27
C LEU A 44 -1.42 -5.09 1.57
N TYR A 45 -2.59 -4.48 1.66
CA TYR A 45 -2.72 -3.10 2.10
C TYR A 45 -2.82 -3.09 3.62
N ALA A 46 -1.87 -2.44 4.29
CA ALA A 46 -1.88 -2.24 5.73
C ALA A 46 -2.15 -0.75 6.02
N GLY A 47 -3.33 -0.45 6.56
CA GLY A 47 -3.64 0.88 7.06
C GLY A 47 -2.94 1.08 8.41
N LEU A 48 -2.03 2.04 8.49
CA LEU A 48 -1.19 2.25 9.68
C LEU A 48 -1.40 3.63 10.28
N MET A 49 -1.41 3.68 11.61
CA MET A 49 -1.23 4.90 12.38
C MET A 49 0.17 4.88 12.99
N ILE A 50 0.97 5.91 12.72
CA ILE A 50 2.31 6.07 13.29
C ILE A 50 2.22 7.06 14.44
N ASP A 51 2.59 6.63 15.64
CA ASP A 51 2.58 7.52 16.81
C ASP A 51 3.79 8.47 16.83
N ALA A 52 3.83 9.37 17.83
CA ALA A 52 4.89 10.36 17.97
C ALA A 52 6.29 9.75 18.17
N ASN A 53 6.39 8.48 18.58
CA ASN A 53 7.64 7.75 18.76
C ASN A 53 7.99 6.87 17.53
N GLY A 54 7.23 6.98 16.44
CA GLY A 54 7.41 6.16 15.25
C GLY A 54 6.91 4.72 15.41
N ALA A 55 6.09 4.41 16.41
CA ALA A 55 5.52 3.07 16.57
C ALA A 55 4.32 2.87 15.64
N PRO A 56 4.34 1.85 14.77
CA PRO A 56 3.22 1.56 13.90
C PRO A 56 2.11 0.81 14.66
N LYS A 57 0.86 1.23 14.45
CA LYS A 57 -0.33 0.48 14.86
C LYS A 57 -1.19 0.18 13.64
N VAL A 58 -1.59 -1.07 13.50
CA VAL A 58 -2.51 -1.50 12.44
C VAL A 58 -3.90 -0.99 12.74
N ILE A 59 -4.47 -0.25 11.78
CA ILE A 59 -5.88 0.14 11.78
C ILE A 59 -6.69 -0.98 11.14
N GLU A 60 -6.29 -1.40 9.94
CA GLU A 60 -6.96 -2.44 9.17
C GLU A 60 -6.03 -3.05 8.11
N PHE A 61 -6.44 -4.20 7.59
CA PHE A 61 -5.87 -4.79 6.38
C PHE A 61 -6.91 -4.83 5.25
N ASN A 62 -6.44 -4.62 4.02
CA ASN A 62 -7.22 -4.87 2.82
C ASN A 62 -6.44 -5.77 1.86
N CYS A 63 -7.16 -6.60 1.09
CA CYS A 63 -6.55 -7.63 0.26
C CYS A 63 -6.36 -7.24 -1.22
N ARG A 64 -6.44 -5.94 -1.52
CA ARG A 64 -6.27 -5.36 -2.85
C ARG A 64 -5.50 -4.05 -2.77
N PHE A 65 -5.21 -3.49 -3.94
CA PHE A 65 -4.76 -2.12 -4.07
C PHE A 65 -5.66 -1.13 -3.32
N GLY A 66 -5.01 -0.17 -2.65
CA GLY A 66 -5.67 0.99 -2.04
C GLY A 66 -6.18 1.95 -3.10
N ASP A 67 -7.19 2.73 -2.76
CA ASP A 67 -7.77 3.75 -3.61
C ASP A 67 -8.10 4.96 -2.72
N PRO A 68 -7.49 6.15 -2.95
CA PRO A 68 -6.72 6.56 -4.13
C PRO A 68 -5.18 6.43 -4.01
N GLU A 69 -4.65 5.58 -3.13
CA GLU A 69 -3.20 5.47 -2.91
C GLU A 69 -2.43 4.83 -4.07
N THR A 70 -3.07 3.94 -4.82
CA THR A 70 -2.41 3.24 -5.92
C THR A 70 -2.01 4.19 -7.05
N GLN A 71 -2.82 5.22 -7.32
CA GLN A 71 -2.61 6.19 -8.38
C GLN A 71 -1.23 6.88 -8.28
N PRO A 72 -0.87 7.58 -7.18
CA PRO A 72 0.45 8.20 -7.04
C PRO A 72 1.59 7.17 -6.94
N ILE A 73 1.37 5.99 -6.34
CA ILE A 73 2.40 4.95 -6.27
C ILE A 73 2.76 4.46 -7.68
N MET A 74 1.76 4.13 -8.50
CA MET A 74 1.98 3.63 -9.86
C MET A 74 2.59 4.68 -10.78
N CYS A 75 2.31 5.97 -10.58
CA CYS A 75 3.00 7.05 -11.31
C CYS A 75 4.52 7.08 -11.06
N ARG A 76 5.00 6.49 -9.96
CA ARG A 76 6.43 6.42 -9.62
C ARG A 76 7.07 5.09 -9.96
N LEU A 77 6.30 4.06 -10.33
CA LEU A 77 6.84 2.73 -10.62
C LEU A 77 7.54 2.75 -11.99
N GLU A 78 8.86 2.61 -12.01
CA GLU A 78 9.64 2.54 -13.25
C GLU A 78 9.74 1.09 -13.76
N SER A 79 9.66 0.12 -12.86
CA SER A 79 9.69 -1.30 -13.18
C SER A 79 8.41 -1.78 -13.86
N SER A 80 8.49 -2.87 -14.63
CA SER A 80 7.31 -3.50 -15.22
C SER A 80 6.43 -4.14 -14.14
N LEU A 81 5.24 -3.58 -13.91
CA LEU A 81 4.24 -4.15 -13.00
C LEU A 81 3.87 -5.59 -13.38
N ILE A 82 3.81 -5.89 -14.68
CA ILE A 82 3.49 -7.24 -15.17
C ILE A 82 4.54 -8.24 -14.70
N LEU A 83 5.84 -7.92 -14.84
CA LEU A 83 6.92 -8.80 -14.39
C LEU A 83 6.91 -9.02 -12.87
N LEU A 84 6.58 -7.97 -12.10
CA LEU A 84 6.44 -8.08 -10.64
C LEU A 84 5.28 -9.02 -10.25
N ILE A 85 4.14 -8.91 -10.95
CA ILE A 85 2.98 -9.77 -10.72
C ILE A 85 3.28 -11.22 -11.12
N GLU A 86 3.93 -11.44 -12.27
CA GLU A 86 4.36 -12.77 -12.73
C GLU A 86 5.32 -13.43 -11.73
N ALA A 87 6.30 -12.68 -11.23
CA ALA A 87 7.23 -13.14 -10.20
C ALA A 87 6.50 -13.49 -8.89
N ALA A 88 5.54 -12.67 -8.45
CA ALA A 88 4.72 -12.97 -7.29
C ALA A 88 3.89 -14.26 -7.47
N GLN A 89 3.28 -14.45 -8.63
CA GLN A 89 2.53 -15.66 -8.95
C GLN A 89 3.42 -16.92 -8.93
N ALA A 90 4.62 -16.79 -9.48
CA ALA A 90 5.64 -17.84 -9.53
C ALA A 90 6.38 -18.07 -8.19
N LYS A 91 6.01 -17.38 -7.10
CA LYS A 91 6.70 -17.43 -5.80
C LYS A 91 8.20 -17.09 -5.91
N ALA A 92 8.53 -16.19 -6.82
CA ALA A 92 9.88 -15.74 -7.12
C ALA A 92 10.05 -14.22 -6.91
N LEU A 93 9.16 -13.59 -6.12
CA LEU A 93 9.16 -12.14 -5.88
C LEU A 93 10.48 -11.66 -5.24
N ASN A 94 11.17 -12.52 -4.50
CA ASN A 94 12.50 -12.27 -3.94
C ASN A 94 13.63 -12.20 -4.98
N LYS A 95 13.35 -12.46 -6.26
CA LYS A 95 14.32 -12.42 -7.37
C LYS A 95 14.19 -11.18 -8.25
N VAL A 96 13.22 -10.32 -7.96
CA VAL A 96 12.96 -9.07 -8.68
C VAL A 96 12.91 -7.91 -7.70
N GLU A 97 13.18 -6.72 -8.19
CA GLU A 97 13.15 -5.48 -7.42
C GLU A 97 12.26 -4.46 -8.12
N ALA A 98 11.51 -3.68 -7.33
CA ALA A 98 10.75 -2.55 -7.85
C ALA A 98 11.59 -1.29 -7.73
N THR A 99 11.89 -0.66 -8.86
CA THR A 99 12.56 0.64 -8.96
C THR A 99 11.53 1.77 -9.03
N TRP A 100 11.86 2.89 -8.38
CA TRP A 100 10.93 4.00 -8.18
C TRP A 100 11.56 5.33 -8.58
N ASP A 101 10.80 6.15 -9.29
CA ASP A 101 11.13 7.54 -9.54
C ASP A 101 11.20 8.28 -8.17
N PRO A 102 12.30 8.99 -7.87
CA PRO A 102 12.44 9.71 -6.60
C PRO A 102 11.51 10.92 -6.48
N ARG A 103 10.95 11.42 -7.59
CA ARG A 103 10.06 12.59 -7.57
C ARG A 103 8.73 12.25 -6.89
N PRO A 104 8.25 13.11 -5.97
CA PRO A 104 6.94 12.93 -5.36
C PRO A 104 5.81 13.05 -6.37
N THR A 105 4.73 12.30 -6.15
CA THR A 105 3.49 12.34 -6.91
C THR A 105 2.31 12.58 -5.96
N LEU A 106 1.31 13.32 -6.43
CA LEU A 106 0.09 13.66 -5.69
C LEU A 106 -1.11 13.39 -6.59
N GLY A 107 -2.06 12.60 -6.08
CA GLY A 107 -3.39 12.42 -6.67
C GLY A 107 -4.44 13.13 -5.85
N VAL A 108 -5.32 13.89 -6.50
CA VAL A 108 -6.48 14.54 -5.89
C VAL A 108 -7.73 14.01 -6.56
N VAL A 109 -8.69 13.54 -5.77
CA VAL A 109 -9.96 13.02 -6.28
C VAL A 109 -10.94 14.17 -6.49
N LEU A 110 -11.48 14.28 -7.71
CA LEU A 110 -12.66 15.10 -7.98
C LEU A 110 -13.90 14.22 -7.82
N ALA A 111 -14.76 14.56 -6.86
CA ALA A 111 -15.98 13.82 -6.57
C ALA A 111 -17.23 14.60 -7.01
N ALA A 112 -18.33 13.88 -7.24
CA ALA A 112 -19.62 14.50 -7.51
C ALA A 112 -20.13 15.34 -6.32
N GLY A 113 -20.86 16.41 -6.61
CA GLY A 113 -21.50 17.22 -5.57
C GLY A 113 -22.50 16.40 -4.75
N GLY A 114 -22.31 16.35 -3.43
CA GLY A 114 -23.10 15.55 -2.49
C GLY A 114 -22.38 14.35 -1.88
N TYR A 115 -21.22 13.96 -2.42
CA TYR A 115 -20.38 12.91 -1.82
C TYR A 115 -19.96 13.24 -0.38
N PRO A 116 -19.91 12.27 0.56
CA PRO A 116 -20.18 10.83 0.41
C PRO A 116 -21.65 10.42 0.56
N GLY A 117 -22.57 11.38 0.68
CA GLY A 117 -24.00 11.16 0.78
C GLY A 117 -24.67 11.04 -0.59
N ASP A 118 -25.92 11.49 -0.68
CA ASP A 118 -26.66 11.46 -1.93
C ASP A 118 -26.11 12.49 -2.92
N TYR A 119 -25.89 12.04 -4.15
CA TYR A 119 -25.48 12.88 -5.27
C TYR A 119 -26.33 12.53 -6.50
N ALA A 120 -26.47 13.49 -7.41
CA ALA A 120 -27.21 13.27 -8.65
C ALA A 120 -26.53 12.16 -9.47
N LYS A 121 -27.26 11.08 -9.72
CA LYS A 121 -26.85 10.04 -10.67
C LYS A 121 -27.37 10.44 -12.05
N GLY A 122 -26.49 10.42 -13.05
CA GLY A 122 -26.86 10.63 -14.45
C GLY A 122 -27.65 9.46 -15.01
#